data_AF-A0A7L2TEW1-F1
#
_entry.id   AF-A0A7L2TEW1-F1
#
_cell.length_a   1.000
_cell.length_b   1.000
_cell.length_c   1.000
_cell.angle_alpha   90.00
_cell.angle_beta   90.00
_cell.angle_gamma   90.00
#
_symmetry.space_group_name_H-M   'P 1'
#
loop_
_entity.id
_entity.type
_entity.pdbx_description
1 polymer ?
#
loop_
_entity_poly.entity_id
_entity_poly.type
_entity_poly.pdbx_seq_one_letter_code
_entity_poly.pdbx_strand_id
1 'polypeptide(L)'
;RLRGGAGGAPGELLFQAWAPPLGFSSFEVKELSPGDPWDPPRWPEGDPEPQIENEHLRVLFDPVTGHLREIQNLAKGFSLPVFQSFLWYNASAGDAENPQASGAYIFRPNASVPIPVAKRAATRLLKTALVQELHQNFSAWCSQVLRLRPGQPYLELEWTVGPIPVSDGLGKEIVSRFETPLRTAGRFYTDSNGRQVLERRRDYRPTWNLSQTEPVAGNYYPVTNRIFIKDQKLQLTVLPDRPQGGSSVLDGSLELMVSWGHHGGGDPTGGDARDVTCLPPQVHRRLLNDDGRGLAEPLDELGADGRGLVVRGRHLVLLDTAAAAAEQHRPLAQEMAT
;
A
#
# COMPACT_ATOMS: atom_id res chain seq x y z
N ARG A 1 7.38 18.76 3.42
CA ARG A 1 6.31 18.04 4.15
C ARG A 1 5.13 17.96 3.17
N LEU A 2 4.64 16.76 2.86
CA LEU A 2 3.58 16.53 1.87
C LEU A 2 2.19 17.04 2.30
N ARG A 3 2.03 17.41 3.57
CA ARG A 3 0.98 18.32 3.99
C ARG A 3 1.27 19.71 3.39
N GLY A 4 0.60 20.04 2.28
CA GLY A 4 0.20 21.42 2.05
C GLY A 4 -0.48 21.95 3.32
N GLY A 5 -0.37 23.25 3.59
CA GLY A 5 -0.63 23.89 4.89
C GLY A 5 -2.06 23.82 5.45
N ALA A 6 -2.65 22.64 5.57
CA ALA A 6 -3.87 22.37 6.29
C ALA A 6 -3.53 21.62 7.59
N GLY A 7 -3.54 22.35 8.70
CA GLY A 7 -3.41 21.83 10.07
C GLY A 7 -2.11 22.22 10.76
N GLY A 8 -2.08 23.40 11.37
CA GLY A 8 -1.00 23.89 12.25
C GLY A 8 -0.95 23.23 13.62
N ALA A 9 -1.40 21.97 13.74
CA ALA A 9 -1.31 21.24 15.00
C ALA A 9 0.18 20.93 15.30
N PRO A 10 0.71 21.34 16.47
CA PRO A 10 2.12 21.17 16.81
C PRO A 10 2.50 19.72 17.12
N GLY A 11 1.52 18.84 17.35
CA GLY A 11 1.72 17.43 17.67
C GLY A 11 0.46 16.58 17.47
N GLU A 12 0.60 15.29 17.79
CA GLU A 12 -0.46 14.29 17.75
C GLU A 12 -0.53 13.61 19.13
N LEU A 13 -1.74 13.45 19.68
CA LEU A 13 -1.97 12.72 20.92
C LEU A 13 -2.40 11.29 20.58
N LEU A 14 -1.67 10.30 21.11
CA LEU A 14 -2.01 8.90 20.95
C LEU A 14 -2.34 8.28 22.31
N PHE A 15 -3.43 7.50 22.37
CA PHE A 15 -3.80 6.69 23.53
C PHE A 15 -4.50 5.42 23.06
N GLN A 16 -4.49 4.38 23.88
CA GLN A 16 -5.22 3.15 23.59
C GLN A 16 -6.67 3.30 24.03
N ALA A 17 -7.59 3.06 23.10
CA ALA A 17 -9.03 2.99 23.37
C ALA A 17 -9.51 1.54 23.27
N TRP A 18 -10.57 1.24 24.00
CA TRP A 18 -11.28 -0.04 23.95
C TRP A 18 -12.79 0.23 23.93
N ALA A 19 -13.55 -0.54 23.16
CA ALA A 19 -15.01 -0.53 23.16
C ALA A 19 -15.54 -1.97 23.18
N PRO A 20 -16.67 -2.24 23.86
CA PRO A 20 -17.30 -3.55 23.81
C PRO A 20 -17.88 -3.82 22.40
N PRO A 21 -18.05 -5.10 22.00
CA PRO A 21 -18.68 -5.45 20.73
C PRO A 21 -20.05 -4.79 20.59
N LEU A 22 -20.28 -4.11 19.46
CA LEU A 22 -21.52 -3.35 19.19
C LEU A 22 -21.85 -2.28 20.25
N GLY A 23 -20.85 -1.69 20.90
CA GLY A 23 -21.04 -0.61 21.88
C GLY A 23 -20.04 0.54 21.72
N PHE A 24 -20.00 1.43 22.71
CA PHE A 24 -19.13 2.61 22.73
C PHE A 24 -18.42 2.77 24.07
N SER A 25 -17.31 3.51 24.05
CA SER A 25 -16.60 4.00 25.23
C SER A 25 -16.36 5.50 25.08
N SER A 26 -16.39 6.23 26.19
CA SER A 26 -16.18 7.68 26.21
C SER A 26 -14.85 8.00 26.88
N PHE A 27 -14.09 8.91 26.26
CA PHE A 27 -12.80 9.39 26.74
C PHE A 27 -12.83 10.92 26.78
N GLU A 28 -12.21 11.52 27.79
CA GLU A 28 -12.13 12.97 27.95
C GLU A 28 -10.66 13.40 27.87
N VAL A 29 -10.35 14.34 26.97
CA VAL A 29 -9.01 14.93 26.82
C VAL A 29 -9.01 16.31 27.46
N LYS A 30 -8.11 16.54 28.41
CA LYS A 30 -7.93 17.82 29.10
C LYS A 30 -6.56 18.40 28.80
N GLU A 31 -6.50 19.71 28.66
CA GLU A 31 -5.24 20.42 28.61
C GLU A 31 -4.51 20.27 29.95
N LEU A 32 -3.21 20.03 29.89
CA LEU A 32 -2.36 19.93 31.07
C LEU A 32 -2.20 21.32 31.72
N SER A 33 -2.16 21.34 33.04
CA SER A 33 -1.91 22.57 33.79
C SER A 33 -0.44 23.00 33.66
N PRO A 34 -0.13 24.30 33.77
CA PRO A 34 1.25 24.77 33.81
C PRO A 34 2.04 24.08 34.93
N GLY A 35 3.02 23.25 34.58
CA GLY A 35 3.85 22.49 35.52
C GLY A 35 3.60 20.98 35.55
N ASP A 36 2.59 20.48 34.83
CA ASP A 36 2.41 19.04 34.66
C ASP A 36 3.61 18.43 33.90
N PRO A 37 4.07 17.22 34.26
CA PRO A 37 5.16 16.56 33.55
C PRO A 37 4.81 16.35 32.07
N TRP A 38 5.61 16.94 31.18
CA TRP A 38 5.52 16.74 29.74
C TRP A 38 6.86 16.24 29.20
N ASP A 39 6.89 14.99 28.70
CA ASP A 39 8.04 14.41 28.02
C ASP A 39 7.69 14.16 26.55
N PRO A 40 8.00 15.09 25.65
CA PRO A 40 7.69 14.92 24.23
C PRO A 40 8.51 13.76 23.64
N PRO A 41 7.97 13.06 22.62
CA PRO A 41 8.71 12.03 21.94
C PRO A 41 10.02 12.58 21.36
N ARG A 42 11.13 11.92 21.67
CA ARG A 42 12.43 12.27 21.11
C ARG A 42 12.56 11.67 19.72
N TRP A 43 13.18 12.44 18.85
CA TRP A 43 13.52 12.01 17.49
C TRP A 43 15.04 11.91 17.39
N PRO A 44 15.63 10.76 17.73
CA PRO A 44 17.06 10.58 17.63
C PRO A 44 17.53 10.76 16.18
N GLU A 45 18.64 11.46 15.99
CA GLU A 45 19.33 11.50 14.71
C GLU A 45 20.25 10.28 14.58
N GLY A 46 20.14 9.56 13.46
CA GLY A 46 21.07 8.49 13.10
C GLY A 46 21.03 7.28 14.04
N ASP A 47 20.26 6.27 13.68
CA ASP A 47 20.42 4.92 14.22
C ASP A 47 21.31 4.12 13.26
N PRO A 48 22.48 3.61 13.67
CA PRO A 48 23.35 2.80 12.80
C PRO A 48 22.70 1.45 12.43
N GLU A 49 21.74 0.98 13.23
CA GLU A 49 20.98 -0.26 13.00
C GLU A 49 19.48 0.00 13.17
N PRO A 50 18.87 0.78 12.25
CA PRO A 50 17.49 1.20 12.40
C PRO A 50 16.57 -0.02 12.44
N GLN A 51 15.76 -0.10 13.51
CA GLN A 51 14.78 -1.16 13.71
C GLN A 51 13.59 -0.69 14.56
N ILE A 52 12.44 -1.32 14.34
CA ILE A 52 11.25 -1.21 15.20
C ILE A 52 10.82 -2.61 15.65
N GLU A 53 10.28 -2.73 16.86
CA GLU A 53 9.80 -4.02 17.38
C GLU A 53 8.62 -3.88 18.34
N ASN A 54 7.88 -4.97 18.50
CA ASN A 54 6.89 -5.20 19.55
C ASN A 54 6.97 -6.66 20.03
N GLU A 55 5.94 -7.17 20.70
CA GLU A 55 5.91 -8.53 21.25
C GLU A 55 5.87 -9.63 20.18
N HIS A 56 5.47 -9.29 18.95
CA HIS A 56 5.22 -10.25 17.86
C HIS A 56 6.24 -10.14 16.73
N LEU A 57 6.66 -8.93 16.38
CA LEU A 57 7.47 -8.64 15.21
C LEU A 57 8.69 -7.78 15.57
N ARG A 58 9.80 -8.04 14.87
CA ARG A 58 10.92 -7.11 14.75
C ARG A 58 11.17 -6.83 13.27
N VAL A 59 11.33 -5.56 12.93
CA VAL A 59 11.50 -5.09 11.56
C VAL A 59 12.83 -4.36 11.45
N LEU A 60 13.68 -4.85 10.55
CA LEU A 60 15.02 -4.31 10.33
C LEU A 60 15.07 -3.51 9.04
N PHE A 61 15.82 -2.41 9.08
CA PHE A 61 16.01 -1.53 7.94
C PHE A 61 17.46 -1.49 7.50
N ASP A 62 17.67 -1.25 6.21
CA ASP A 62 19.00 -1.03 5.67
C ASP A 62 19.46 0.41 6.03
N PRO A 63 20.57 0.60 6.76
CA PRO A 63 21.02 1.92 7.20
C PRO A 63 21.56 2.80 6.06
N VAL A 64 21.90 2.22 4.91
CA VAL A 64 22.46 2.93 3.75
C VAL A 64 21.36 3.41 2.82
N THR A 65 20.35 2.57 2.58
CA THR A 65 19.27 2.84 1.64
C THR A 65 17.98 3.29 2.33
N GLY A 66 17.81 3.03 3.63
CA GLY A 66 16.60 3.34 4.39
C GLY A 66 15.42 2.40 4.13
N HIS A 67 15.59 1.35 3.31
CA HIS A 67 14.50 0.43 2.95
C HIS A 67 14.27 -0.66 4.01
N LEU A 68 13.08 -1.25 3.99
CA LEU A 68 12.81 -2.51 4.70
C LEU A 68 13.80 -3.58 4.22
N ARG A 69 14.41 -4.30 5.15
CA ARG A 69 15.40 -5.35 4.88
C ARG A 69 14.91 -6.72 5.31
N GLU A 70 14.31 -6.81 6.49
CA GLU A 70 13.89 -8.08 7.07
C GLU A 70 12.70 -7.89 8.02
N ILE A 71 11.77 -8.84 8.00
CA ILE A 71 10.72 -8.97 9.00
C ILE A 71 10.97 -10.26 9.78
N GLN A 72 11.02 -10.16 11.10
CA GLN A 72 11.21 -11.28 12.02
C GLN A 72 9.91 -11.53 12.79
N ASN A 73 9.43 -12.77 12.77
CA ASN A 73 8.32 -13.21 13.60
C ASN A 73 8.90 -13.76 14.92
N LEU A 74 8.84 -12.94 15.97
CA LEU A 74 9.45 -13.22 17.27
C LEU A 74 8.73 -14.37 17.99
N ALA A 75 7.41 -14.48 17.83
CA ALA A 75 6.61 -15.53 18.44
C ALA A 75 6.92 -16.93 17.89
N LYS A 76 7.29 -17.02 16.60
CA LYS A 76 7.57 -18.30 15.92
C LYS A 76 9.06 -18.52 15.61
N GLY A 77 9.93 -17.57 15.96
CA GLY A 77 11.38 -17.71 15.87
C GLY A 77 11.93 -17.83 14.45
N PHE A 78 11.30 -17.22 13.46
CA PHE A 78 11.79 -17.21 12.08
C PHE A 78 11.80 -15.79 11.50
N SER A 79 12.55 -15.59 10.43
CA SER A 79 12.60 -14.32 9.70
C SER A 79 12.47 -14.51 8.19
N LEU A 80 12.14 -13.42 7.50
CA LEU A 80 12.10 -13.35 6.05
C LEU A 80 12.78 -12.06 5.58
N PRO A 81 13.82 -12.13 4.73
CA PRO A 81 14.29 -10.97 3.99
C PRO A 81 13.16 -10.43 3.10
N VAL A 82 12.82 -9.16 3.29
CA VAL A 82 11.78 -8.47 2.52
C VAL A 82 12.33 -7.12 2.13
N PHE A 83 12.44 -6.88 0.83
CA PHE A 83 12.70 -5.55 0.30
C PHE A 83 11.37 -4.93 -0.14
N GLN A 84 11.06 -3.72 0.35
CA GLN A 84 9.88 -2.98 -0.10
C GLN A 84 10.27 -1.61 -0.61
N SER A 85 9.78 -1.22 -1.79
CA SER A 85 9.99 0.10 -2.37
C SER A 85 8.82 0.55 -3.24
N PHE A 86 8.77 1.85 -3.55
CA PHE A 86 7.85 2.42 -4.52
C PHE A 86 8.50 2.49 -5.90
N LEU A 87 7.81 1.96 -6.89
CA LEU A 87 8.19 2.04 -8.30
C LEU A 87 7.06 2.65 -9.10
N TRP A 88 7.33 3.00 -10.36
CA TRP A 88 6.30 3.41 -11.29
C TRP A 88 6.51 2.80 -12.66
N TYR A 89 5.40 2.41 -13.27
CA TYR A 89 5.35 2.07 -14.68
C TYR A 89 5.13 3.35 -15.49
N ASN A 90 5.89 3.50 -16.56
CA ASN A 90 5.70 4.57 -17.51
C ASN A 90 4.54 4.18 -18.45
N ALA A 91 3.48 4.98 -18.42
CA ALA A 91 2.25 4.71 -19.14
C ALA A 91 2.49 4.78 -20.65
N SER A 92 2.00 3.80 -21.41
CA SER A 92 2.07 3.85 -22.87
C SER A 92 1.08 4.89 -23.42
N ALA A 93 1.53 5.67 -24.41
CA ALA A 93 0.68 6.55 -25.21
C ALA A 93 0.22 5.89 -26.52
N GLY A 94 0.50 4.58 -26.69
CA GLY A 94 0.43 3.91 -27.98
C GLY A 94 1.78 3.93 -28.71
N ASP A 95 1.94 3.02 -29.66
CA ASP A 95 3.11 2.90 -30.54
C ASP A 95 2.68 2.46 -31.94
N ALA A 96 3.64 2.29 -32.84
CA ALA A 96 3.38 1.93 -34.24
C ALA A 96 2.75 0.54 -34.41
N GLU A 97 2.99 -0.39 -33.48
CA GLU A 97 2.45 -1.74 -33.53
C GLU A 97 1.05 -1.81 -32.92
N ASN A 98 0.81 -1.05 -31.86
CA ASN A 98 -0.46 -0.98 -31.18
C ASN A 98 -0.74 0.45 -30.66
N PRO A 99 -1.75 1.14 -31.21
CA PRO A 99 -2.09 2.52 -30.82
C PRO A 99 -2.75 2.61 -29.44
N GLN A 100 -3.02 1.48 -28.76
CA GLN A 100 -3.67 1.48 -27.44
C GLN A 100 -2.82 2.21 -26.39
N ALA A 101 -3.35 3.28 -25.81
CA ALA A 101 -2.75 3.94 -24.64
C ALA A 101 -3.20 3.30 -23.32
N SER A 102 -2.46 3.57 -22.24
CA SER A 102 -2.97 3.44 -20.87
C SER A 102 -4.02 4.54 -20.62
N GLY A 103 -5.06 4.22 -19.84
CA GLY A 103 -6.11 5.16 -19.44
C GLY A 103 -6.88 4.69 -18.21
N ALA A 104 -8.08 5.24 -18.02
CA ALA A 104 -8.92 4.92 -16.87
C ALA A 104 -9.19 3.41 -16.71
N TYR A 105 -9.36 2.71 -17.83
CA TYR A 105 -9.69 1.28 -17.88
C TYR A 105 -8.47 0.42 -18.20
N ILE A 106 -7.67 0.83 -19.18
CA ILE A 106 -6.56 0.02 -19.69
C ILE A 106 -5.27 0.35 -18.93
N PHE A 107 -4.66 -0.68 -18.33
CA PHE A 107 -3.27 -0.62 -17.88
C PHE A 107 -2.38 -1.20 -18.99
N ARG A 108 -1.53 -0.36 -19.59
CA ARG A 108 -0.55 -0.74 -20.60
C ARG A 108 0.79 -0.03 -20.35
N PRO A 109 1.69 -0.63 -19.55
CA PRO A 109 3.01 -0.03 -19.35
C PRO A 109 3.81 -0.11 -20.65
N ASN A 110 4.58 0.93 -20.99
CA ASN A 110 5.40 0.91 -22.20
C ASN A 110 6.64 0.00 -22.09
N ALA A 111 6.97 -0.45 -20.88
CA ALA A 111 8.05 -1.38 -20.59
C ALA A 111 7.68 -2.26 -19.38
N SER A 112 8.16 -3.51 -19.37
CA SER A 112 7.89 -4.44 -18.27
C SER A 112 8.68 -4.15 -16.99
N VAL A 113 9.76 -3.37 -17.09
CA VAL A 113 10.61 -2.98 -15.96
C VAL A 113 10.16 -1.62 -15.45
N PRO A 114 9.64 -1.52 -14.21
CA PRO A 114 9.27 -0.23 -13.64
C PRO A 114 10.51 0.52 -13.15
N ILE A 115 10.35 1.83 -12.95
CA ILE A 115 11.41 2.74 -12.52
C ILE A 115 11.23 3.01 -11.01
N PRO A 116 12.28 2.87 -10.18
CA PRO A 116 12.16 3.19 -8.76
C PRO A 116 11.89 4.69 -8.56
N VAL A 117 10.98 5.03 -7.65
CA VAL A 117 10.72 6.43 -7.26
C VAL A 117 11.97 7.06 -6.66
N ALA A 118 12.70 6.29 -5.85
CA ALA A 118 14.01 6.66 -5.34
C ALA A 118 14.86 5.42 -5.04
N LYS A 119 16.18 5.55 -5.14
CA LYS A 119 17.13 4.47 -4.77
C LYS A 119 17.40 4.41 -3.26
N ARG A 120 17.08 5.48 -2.53
CA ARG A 120 17.25 5.62 -1.08
C ARG A 120 16.08 6.42 -0.52
N ALA A 121 15.67 6.10 0.70
CA ALA A 121 14.70 6.88 1.46
C ALA A 121 15.40 7.54 2.66
N ALA A 122 15.17 8.82 2.86
CA ALA A 122 15.61 9.48 4.09
C ALA A 122 14.73 9.01 5.25
N THR A 123 15.33 8.56 6.35
CA THR A 123 14.62 7.93 7.46
C THR A 123 14.62 8.76 8.73
N ARG A 124 13.54 8.68 9.50
CA ARG A 124 13.46 9.24 10.86
C ARG A 124 12.75 8.24 11.77
N LEU A 125 13.40 7.87 12.87
CA LEU A 125 12.91 6.86 13.81
C LEU A 125 12.21 7.53 15.00
N LEU A 126 11.05 7.00 15.38
CA LEU A 126 10.30 7.38 16.57
C LEU A 126 10.06 6.14 17.42
N LYS A 127 10.47 6.17 18.69
CA LYS A 127 10.18 5.11 19.64
C LYS A 127 9.52 5.70 20.88
N THR A 128 8.30 5.23 21.16
CA THR A 128 7.52 5.60 22.35
C THR A 128 6.96 4.33 22.98
N ALA A 129 6.37 4.45 24.17
CA ALA A 129 5.71 3.32 24.82
C ALA A 129 4.47 2.81 24.06
N LEU A 130 3.81 3.66 23.26
CA LEU A 130 2.55 3.33 22.58
C LEU A 130 2.74 2.99 21.09
N VAL A 131 3.85 3.39 20.50
CA VAL A 131 4.13 3.19 19.08
C VAL A 131 5.62 3.28 18.78
N GLN A 132 6.09 2.42 17.87
CA GLN A 132 7.37 2.58 17.20
C GLN A 132 7.13 2.80 15.71
N GLU A 133 7.75 3.83 15.14
CA GLU A 133 7.59 4.22 13.75
C GLU A 133 8.92 4.47 13.07
N LEU A 134 9.04 4.03 11.82
CA LEU A 134 10.07 4.53 10.91
C LEU A 134 9.41 5.33 9.79
N HIS A 135 9.71 6.62 9.74
CA HIS A 135 9.30 7.51 8.66
C HIS A 135 10.29 7.41 7.52
N GLN A 136 9.81 7.17 6.31
CA GLN A 136 10.58 7.10 5.08
C GLN A 136 10.13 8.20 4.11
N ASN A 137 11.08 9.00 3.64
CA ASN A 137 10.85 9.99 2.60
C ASN A 137 11.62 9.59 1.34
N PHE A 138 10.90 9.12 0.33
CA PHE A 138 11.48 8.68 -0.95
C PHE A 138 11.67 9.86 -1.89
N SER A 139 10.68 10.76 -1.98
CA SER A 139 10.73 11.93 -2.85
C SER A 139 9.81 13.04 -2.33
N ALA A 140 9.86 14.20 -2.98
CA ALA A 140 8.96 15.32 -2.66
C ALA A 140 7.46 14.96 -2.79
N TRP A 141 7.12 13.89 -3.52
CA TRP A 141 5.74 13.45 -3.80
C TRP A 141 5.44 12.02 -3.30
N CYS A 142 6.37 11.38 -2.57
CA CYS A 142 6.20 10.00 -2.10
C CYS A 142 6.88 9.78 -0.74
N SER A 143 6.11 9.41 0.27
CA SER A 143 6.58 9.08 1.62
C SER A 143 5.79 7.94 2.24
N GLN A 144 6.37 7.24 3.21
CA GLN A 144 5.73 6.15 3.94
C GLN A 144 6.07 6.21 5.43
N VAL A 145 5.19 5.74 6.28
CA VAL A 145 5.44 5.49 7.70
C VAL A 145 5.22 4.01 7.96
N LEU A 146 6.24 3.32 8.45
CA LEU A 146 6.14 1.97 8.97
C LEU A 146 5.86 2.03 10.46
N ARG A 147 4.89 1.26 10.95
CA ARG A 147 4.41 1.35 12.32
C ARG A 147 4.18 -0.02 12.96
N LEU A 148 4.65 -0.16 14.19
CA LEU A 148 4.27 -1.22 15.12
C LEU A 148 3.68 -0.61 16.40
N ARG A 149 2.55 -1.15 16.86
CA ARG A 149 1.98 -0.84 18.18
C ARG A 149 2.02 -2.07 19.08
N PRO A 150 1.93 -1.91 20.41
CA PRO A 150 1.82 -3.03 21.34
C PRO A 150 0.66 -3.98 20.96
N GLY A 151 0.91 -5.28 21.00
CA GLY A 151 -0.07 -6.33 20.75
C GLY A 151 -0.49 -6.53 19.29
N GLN A 152 0.04 -5.76 18.33
CA GLN A 152 -0.28 -5.93 16.91
C GLN A 152 0.62 -7.01 16.25
N PRO A 153 0.06 -8.10 15.68
CA PRO A 153 0.85 -9.14 15.03
C PRO A 153 1.18 -8.83 13.55
N TYR A 154 1.09 -7.57 13.13
CA TYR A 154 1.27 -7.12 11.75
C TYR A 154 2.04 -5.80 11.71
N LEU A 155 2.67 -5.52 10.57
CA LEU A 155 3.35 -4.27 10.27
C LEU A 155 2.40 -3.36 9.47
N GLU A 156 2.12 -2.16 9.97
CA GLU A 156 1.33 -1.16 9.23
C GLU A 156 2.25 -0.30 8.37
N LEU A 157 1.93 -0.15 7.08
CA LEU A 157 2.56 0.78 6.15
C LEU A 157 1.55 1.84 5.74
N GLU A 158 1.69 3.06 6.26
CA GLU A 158 0.91 4.21 5.81
C GLU A 158 1.70 4.94 4.71
N TRP A 159 1.19 4.93 3.48
CA TRP A 159 1.82 5.60 2.35
C TRP A 159 1.10 6.90 2.02
N THR A 160 1.84 7.89 1.53
CA THR A 160 1.30 9.13 0.95
C THR A 160 1.98 9.37 -0.39
N VAL A 161 1.17 9.40 -1.45
CA VAL A 161 1.63 9.56 -2.84
C VAL A 161 0.88 10.73 -3.48
N GLY A 162 1.64 11.59 -4.14
CA GLY A 162 1.15 12.75 -4.89
C GLY A 162 1.65 14.09 -4.34
N PRO A 163 1.56 15.18 -5.13
CA PRO A 163 1.09 15.22 -6.52
C PRO A 163 2.05 14.48 -7.45
N ILE A 164 1.54 13.54 -8.26
CA ILE A 164 2.40 12.78 -9.19
C ILE A 164 2.89 13.77 -10.27
N PRO A 165 4.22 13.93 -10.45
CA PRO A 165 4.75 14.85 -11.44
C PRO A 165 4.55 14.30 -12.84
N VAL A 166 3.98 15.09 -13.74
CA VAL A 166 3.78 14.74 -15.17
C VAL A 166 4.21 15.88 -16.11
N SER A 167 4.91 16.89 -15.57
CA SER A 167 5.47 18.01 -16.36
C SER A 167 6.55 17.56 -17.34
N ASP A 168 7.06 16.34 -17.18
CA ASP A 168 7.96 15.65 -18.10
C ASP A 168 7.23 15.00 -19.28
N GLY A 169 5.90 15.12 -19.36
CA GLY A 169 5.08 14.52 -20.42
C GLY A 169 4.90 13.01 -20.28
N LEU A 170 5.25 12.42 -19.12
CA LEU A 170 5.14 10.98 -18.88
C LEU A 170 4.04 10.67 -17.86
N GLY A 171 3.07 9.86 -18.27
CA GLY A 171 2.09 9.29 -17.36
C GLY A 171 2.73 8.24 -16.44
N LYS A 172 2.34 8.20 -15.17
CA LYS A 172 2.98 7.35 -14.16
C LYS A 172 1.96 6.55 -13.37
N GLU A 173 2.21 5.25 -13.25
CA GLU A 173 1.36 4.29 -12.55
C GLU A 173 2.17 3.71 -11.37
N ILE A 174 1.84 4.15 -10.15
CA ILE A 174 2.69 3.94 -8.97
C ILE A 174 2.37 2.61 -8.29
N VAL A 175 3.39 1.82 -7.97
CA VAL A 175 3.25 0.53 -7.29
C VAL A 175 4.10 0.48 -6.02
N SER A 176 3.56 -0.13 -4.97
CA SER A 176 4.31 -0.60 -3.81
C SER A 176 4.65 -2.06 -4.05
N ARG A 177 5.94 -2.39 -4.16
CA ARG A 177 6.42 -3.75 -4.44
C ARG A 177 7.21 -4.30 -3.28
N PHE A 178 6.94 -5.55 -2.95
CA PHE A 178 7.65 -6.39 -2.00
C PHE A 178 8.42 -7.47 -2.79
N GLU A 179 9.68 -7.67 -2.44
CA GLU A 179 10.55 -8.69 -3.02
C GLU A 179 11.13 -9.56 -1.91
N THR A 180 11.06 -10.87 -2.11
CA THR A 180 11.44 -11.88 -1.10
C THR A 180 12.13 -13.07 -1.78
N PRO A 181 12.89 -13.90 -1.03
CA PRO A 181 13.46 -15.13 -1.56
C PRO A 181 12.46 -16.31 -1.64
N LEU A 182 11.16 -16.08 -1.41
CA LEU A 182 10.14 -17.13 -1.44
C LEU A 182 10.04 -17.75 -2.84
N ARG A 183 10.04 -19.09 -2.90
CA ARG A 183 9.91 -19.84 -4.16
C ARG A 183 8.44 -20.09 -4.49
N THR A 184 7.81 -19.11 -5.13
CA THR A 184 6.36 -19.10 -5.37
C THR A 184 5.94 -19.90 -6.61
N ALA A 185 6.89 -20.22 -7.49
CA ALA A 185 6.67 -20.84 -8.81
C ALA A 185 5.58 -20.13 -9.64
N GLY A 186 5.59 -18.79 -9.63
CA GLY A 186 4.64 -17.94 -10.35
C GLY A 186 3.21 -17.98 -9.81
N ARG A 187 2.97 -18.55 -8.62
CA ARG A 187 1.66 -18.59 -7.96
C ARG A 187 1.53 -17.51 -6.90
N PHE A 188 0.36 -16.88 -6.88
CA PHE A 188 -0.04 -15.90 -5.89
C PHE A 188 -1.55 -15.98 -5.70
N TYR A 189 -2.06 -15.31 -4.67
CA TYR A 189 -3.45 -15.48 -4.26
C TYR A 189 -4.08 -14.12 -4.04
N THR A 190 -5.26 -13.90 -4.61
CA THR A 190 -6.05 -12.68 -4.40
C THR A 190 -7.45 -13.05 -3.94
N ASP A 191 -8.09 -12.18 -3.17
CA ASP A 191 -9.50 -12.37 -2.86
C ASP A 191 -10.42 -12.08 -4.06
N SER A 192 -11.67 -12.53 -3.92
CA SER A 192 -12.80 -12.14 -4.74
C SER A 192 -13.80 -11.41 -3.85
N ASN A 193 -13.85 -10.08 -4.02
CA ASN A 193 -14.76 -9.18 -3.31
C ASN A 193 -14.71 -9.35 -1.77
N GLY A 194 -13.51 -9.48 -1.21
CA GLY A 194 -13.27 -9.65 0.22
C GLY A 194 -13.56 -11.05 0.78
N ARG A 195 -14.04 -12.00 -0.05
CA ARG A 195 -14.53 -13.31 0.40
C ARG A 195 -13.56 -14.46 0.09
N GLN A 196 -13.84 -15.18 -1.00
CA GLN A 196 -13.06 -16.37 -1.38
C GLN A 196 -11.67 -15.96 -1.86
N VAL A 197 -10.68 -16.80 -1.60
CA VAL A 197 -9.32 -16.62 -2.12
C VAL A 197 -9.17 -17.46 -3.38
N LEU A 198 -8.73 -16.85 -4.46
CA LEU A 198 -8.47 -17.47 -5.74
C LEU A 198 -6.96 -17.58 -5.98
N GLU A 199 -6.51 -18.78 -6.34
CA GLU A 199 -5.15 -18.97 -6.83
C GLU A 199 -5.01 -18.35 -8.22
N ARG A 200 -3.96 -17.56 -8.40
CA ARG A 200 -3.53 -16.95 -9.65
C ARG A 200 -2.18 -17.55 -10.04
N ARG A 201 -1.97 -17.72 -11.33
CA ARG A 201 -0.69 -18.15 -11.89
C ARG A 201 -0.28 -17.20 -13.00
N ARG A 202 0.94 -16.69 -12.91
CA ARG A 202 1.53 -15.79 -13.90
C ARG A 202 1.53 -16.45 -15.29
N ASP A 203 1.14 -15.69 -16.30
CA ASP A 203 1.05 -16.08 -17.72
C ASP A 203 0.19 -17.32 -17.97
N TYR A 204 -0.86 -17.51 -17.17
CA TYR A 204 -1.73 -18.68 -17.26
C TYR A 204 -3.21 -18.32 -17.19
N ARG A 205 -4.03 -19.11 -17.90
CA ARG A 205 -5.50 -19.09 -17.81
C ARG A 205 -6.00 -20.52 -17.66
N PRO A 206 -6.92 -20.79 -16.71
CA PRO A 206 -7.45 -22.14 -16.49
C PRO A 206 -8.39 -22.61 -17.61
N THR A 207 -8.95 -21.68 -18.39
CA THR A 207 -10.07 -21.90 -19.30
C THR A 207 -9.67 -21.91 -20.78
N TRP A 208 -8.48 -21.42 -21.13
CA TRP A 208 -7.97 -21.46 -22.51
C TRP A 208 -6.43 -21.37 -22.53
N ASN A 209 -5.82 -21.71 -23.66
CA ASN A 209 -4.38 -21.55 -23.86
C ASN A 209 -4.06 -20.07 -24.15
N LEU A 210 -3.43 -19.38 -23.19
CA LEU A 210 -3.12 -17.95 -23.29
C LEU A 210 -1.92 -17.71 -24.21
N SER A 211 -2.10 -16.90 -25.25
CA SER A 211 -0.99 -16.20 -25.91
C SER A 211 -0.73 -14.90 -25.19
N GLN A 212 0.30 -14.85 -24.35
CA GLN A 212 0.61 -13.66 -23.56
C GLN A 212 1.14 -12.53 -24.45
N THR A 213 0.51 -11.36 -24.36
CA THR A 213 0.89 -10.14 -25.10
C THR A 213 1.38 -9.02 -24.19
N GLU A 214 0.96 -9.02 -22.92
CA GLU A 214 1.24 -7.97 -21.94
C GLU A 214 1.72 -8.62 -20.63
N PRO A 215 3.03 -8.90 -20.46
CA PRO A 215 3.57 -9.72 -19.37
C PRO A 215 3.40 -9.09 -17.98
N VAL A 216 3.15 -7.78 -17.90
CA VAL A 216 2.78 -7.10 -16.66
C VAL A 216 1.26 -7.02 -16.55
N ALA A 217 0.61 -6.28 -17.44
CA ALA A 217 -0.82 -5.97 -17.32
C ALA A 217 -1.71 -7.23 -17.38
N GLY A 218 -1.36 -8.21 -18.20
CA GLY A 218 -2.08 -9.49 -18.30
C GLY A 218 -2.03 -10.34 -17.03
N ASN A 219 -1.25 -9.95 -16.02
CA ASN A 219 -1.12 -10.63 -14.74
C ASN A 219 -1.65 -9.82 -13.56
N TYR A 220 -2.25 -8.65 -13.78
CA TYR A 220 -2.90 -7.87 -12.73
C TYR A 220 -4.32 -8.40 -12.44
N TYR A 221 -4.66 -8.45 -11.16
CA TYR A 221 -5.96 -8.87 -10.67
C TYR A 221 -6.49 -7.86 -9.64
N PRO A 222 -7.82 -7.76 -9.47
CA PRO A 222 -8.38 -6.98 -8.38
C PRO A 222 -8.02 -7.62 -7.03
N VAL A 223 -7.71 -6.75 -6.08
CA VAL A 223 -7.44 -7.07 -4.67
C VAL A 223 -8.33 -6.16 -3.83
N THR A 224 -9.39 -6.69 -3.24
CA THR A 224 -10.31 -5.89 -2.42
C THR A 224 -9.82 -5.82 -0.98
N ASN A 225 -9.42 -6.96 -0.41
CA ASN A 225 -9.03 -7.04 1.00
C ASN A 225 -7.69 -7.74 1.25
N ARG A 226 -7.21 -8.62 0.35
CA ARG A 226 -5.95 -9.35 0.57
C ARG A 226 -5.29 -9.89 -0.70
N ILE A 227 -3.97 -9.81 -0.71
CA ILE A 227 -3.11 -10.53 -1.65
C ILE A 227 -1.99 -11.22 -0.87
N PHE A 228 -1.58 -12.41 -1.28
CA PHE A 228 -0.43 -13.07 -0.66
C PHE A 228 0.36 -13.95 -1.63
N ILE A 229 1.62 -14.16 -1.26
CA ILE A 229 2.53 -15.14 -1.85
C ILE A 229 3.02 -16.09 -0.76
N LYS A 230 3.29 -17.33 -1.13
CA LYS A 230 3.80 -18.34 -0.19
C LYS A 230 4.67 -19.37 -0.88
N ASP A 231 5.59 -19.95 -0.11
CA ASP A 231 6.24 -21.22 -0.46
C ASP A 231 5.66 -22.36 0.40
N GLN A 232 6.42 -23.45 0.59
CA GLN A 232 5.98 -24.58 1.41
C GLN A 232 5.93 -24.26 2.91
N LYS A 233 6.65 -23.23 3.37
CA LYS A 233 6.86 -22.94 4.79
C LYS A 233 6.24 -21.62 5.22
N LEU A 234 6.47 -20.55 4.46
CA LEU A 234 6.16 -19.18 4.84
C LEU A 234 5.19 -18.53 3.84
N GLN A 235 4.42 -17.57 4.35
CA GLN A 235 3.48 -16.75 3.60
C GLN A 235 3.66 -15.28 3.98
N LEU A 236 3.82 -14.42 2.97
CA LEU A 236 3.73 -12.97 3.10
C LEU A 236 2.37 -12.52 2.59
N THR A 237 1.58 -11.87 3.45
CA THR A 237 0.24 -11.37 3.12
C THR A 237 0.20 -9.86 3.25
N VAL A 238 -0.47 -9.20 2.31
CA VAL A 238 -0.72 -7.75 2.34
C VAL A 238 -2.22 -7.50 2.29
N LEU A 239 -2.73 -6.74 3.25
CA LEU A 239 -4.12 -6.29 3.32
C LEU A 239 -4.19 -4.79 2.99
N PRO A 240 -4.75 -4.40 1.83
CA PRO A 240 -4.99 -3.00 1.55
C PRO A 240 -6.24 -2.47 2.26
N ASP A 241 -6.24 -1.17 2.56
CA ASP A 241 -7.37 -0.45 3.15
C ASP A 241 -8.49 -0.09 2.16
N ARG A 242 -8.32 -0.45 0.88
CA ARG A 242 -9.24 -0.19 -0.22
C ARG A 242 -8.94 -1.12 -1.40
N PRO A 243 -9.88 -1.26 -2.35
CA PRO A 243 -9.63 -2.01 -3.58
C PRO A 243 -8.46 -1.44 -4.38
N GLN A 244 -7.57 -2.33 -4.83
CA GLN A 244 -6.39 -2.01 -5.63
C GLN A 244 -6.18 -3.06 -6.72
N GLY A 245 -5.39 -2.74 -7.75
CA GLY A 245 -4.82 -3.74 -8.64
C GLY A 245 -3.57 -4.34 -8.02
N GLY A 246 -3.39 -5.65 -8.11
CA GLY A 246 -2.17 -6.31 -7.60
C GLY A 246 -1.76 -7.54 -8.39
N SER A 247 -0.49 -7.91 -8.25
CA SER A 247 0.10 -9.03 -8.98
C SER A 247 1.34 -9.59 -8.28
N SER A 248 1.83 -10.72 -8.79
CA SER A 248 3.17 -11.26 -8.58
C SER A 248 3.86 -11.37 -9.94
N VAL A 249 4.48 -10.28 -10.39
CA VAL A 249 5.11 -10.18 -11.72
C VAL A 249 6.45 -10.92 -11.82
N LEU A 250 7.13 -11.13 -10.69
CA LEU A 250 8.35 -11.94 -10.56
C LEU A 250 8.14 -13.02 -9.49
N ASP A 251 8.94 -14.09 -9.52
CA ASP A 251 8.87 -15.09 -8.45
C ASP A 251 9.33 -14.48 -7.11
N GLY A 252 8.62 -14.78 -6.02
CA GLY A 252 8.92 -14.20 -4.71
C GLY A 252 8.58 -12.71 -4.57
N SER A 253 7.98 -12.08 -5.59
CA SER A 253 7.53 -10.68 -5.53
C SER A 253 6.02 -10.57 -5.39
N LEU A 254 5.57 -9.48 -4.79
CA LEU A 254 4.17 -9.10 -4.69
C LEU A 254 4.08 -7.58 -4.85
N GLU A 255 3.15 -7.09 -5.66
CA GLU A 255 2.96 -5.66 -5.82
C GLU A 255 1.49 -5.26 -5.83
N LEU A 256 1.24 -4.05 -5.33
CA LEU A 256 -0.05 -3.38 -5.33
C LEU A 256 0.13 -2.02 -6.00
N MET A 257 -0.68 -1.76 -7.03
CA MET A 257 -0.84 -0.43 -7.57
C MET A 257 -1.52 0.43 -6.52
N VAL A 258 -0.81 1.46 -6.07
CA VAL A 258 -1.33 2.40 -5.10
C VAL A 258 -2.54 3.07 -5.79
N SER A 259 -3.68 3.17 -5.13
CA SER A 259 -4.90 3.73 -5.74
C SER A 259 -5.63 4.63 -4.76
N TRP A 260 -6.33 5.64 -5.27
CA TRP A 260 -7.33 6.33 -4.48
C TRP A 260 -8.56 5.43 -4.40
N GLY A 261 -9.28 5.60 -3.31
CA GLY A 261 -10.61 5.04 -3.12
C GLY A 261 -11.43 6.18 -2.56
N HIS A 262 -12.58 6.44 -3.15
CA HIS A 262 -13.52 7.43 -2.64
C HIS A 262 -13.91 7.01 -1.20
N HIS A 263 -13.40 7.72 -0.18
CA HIS A 263 -14.04 7.69 1.12
C HIS A 263 -15.32 8.51 0.95
N GLY A 264 -16.46 7.82 0.95
CA GLY A 264 -17.78 8.43 0.89
C GLY A 264 -17.97 9.41 2.05
N GLY A 265 -17.65 10.68 1.79
CA GLY A 265 -18.14 11.83 2.51
C GLY A 265 -19.11 12.58 1.59
N GLY A 266 -20.20 11.92 1.22
CA GLY A 266 -21.28 12.50 0.44
C GLY A 266 -22.31 13.15 1.34
N ASP A 267 -22.53 14.44 1.12
CA ASP A 267 -23.71 15.20 1.54
C ASP A 267 -25.02 14.43 1.21
N PRO A 268 -26.04 14.35 2.09
CA PRO A 268 -27.17 13.43 1.93
C PRO A 268 -28.23 13.86 0.91
N THR A 269 -27.93 14.79 0.00
CA THR A 269 -28.96 15.36 -0.88
C THR A 269 -28.94 14.77 -2.29
N GLY A 270 -29.65 13.64 -2.42
CA GLY A 270 -30.45 13.32 -3.61
C GLY A 270 -29.74 12.64 -4.78
N GLY A 271 -30.06 11.36 -4.99
CA GLY A 271 -29.82 10.67 -6.26
C GLY A 271 -29.74 9.16 -6.09
N ASP A 272 -30.80 8.46 -6.49
CA ASP A 272 -30.99 7.00 -6.41
C ASP A 272 -29.87 6.24 -7.14
N ALA A 273 -28.86 5.76 -6.40
CA ALA A 273 -27.78 4.92 -6.92
C ALA A 273 -28.11 3.44 -6.73
N ARG A 274 -29.00 2.92 -7.57
CA ARG A 274 -29.11 1.48 -7.78
C ARG A 274 -28.02 1.04 -8.76
N ASP A 275 -27.11 0.21 -8.23
CA ASP A 275 -26.55 -0.95 -8.90
C ASP A 275 -25.64 -0.71 -10.12
N VAL A 276 -24.34 -0.51 -9.87
CA VAL A 276 -23.28 -1.21 -10.62
C VAL A 276 -22.09 -1.46 -9.70
N THR A 277 -21.76 -2.73 -9.46
CA THR A 277 -20.48 -3.15 -8.88
C THR A 277 -19.37 -2.97 -9.91
N CYS A 278 -19.04 -1.72 -10.24
CA CYS A 278 -17.78 -1.37 -10.87
C CYS A 278 -16.76 -1.18 -9.75
N LEU A 279 -15.62 -1.85 -9.83
CA LEU A 279 -14.45 -1.36 -9.11
C LEU A 279 -14.27 0.11 -9.55
N PRO A 280 -14.21 1.09 -8.62
CA PRO A 280 -13.88 2.45 -9.01
C PRO A 280 -12.55 2.42 -9.77
N PRO A 281 -12.35 3.29 -10.76
CA PRO A 281 -11.10 3.33 -11.52
C PRO A 281 -9.91 3.36 -10.55
N GLN A 282 -8.83 2.66 -10.91
CA GLN A 282 -7.60 2.66 -10.11
C GLN A 282 -6.90 4.01 -10.31
N VAL A 283 -6.91 4.86 -9.29
CA VAL A 283 -6.79 6.33 -9.40
C VAL A 283 -5.43 6.92 -8.97
N HIS A 284 -4.40 6.13 -8.58
CA HIS A 284 -2.99 6.66 -8.62
C HIS A 284 -2.22 6.22 -9.83
N ARG A 285 -2.90 6.40 -10.94
CA ARG A 285 -2.33 6.51 -12.25
C ARG A 285 -2.62 7.93 -12.68
N ARG A 286 -1.58 8.73 -12.90
CA ARG A 286 -1.75 10.05 -13.51
C ARG A 286 -1.36 9.91 -14.96
N LEU A 287 -2.37 9.87 -15.82
CA LEU A 287 -2.27 9.51 -17.23
C LEU A 287 -2.57 10.74 -18.08
N LEU A 288 -1.91 10.86 -19.22
CA LEU A 288 -2.02 12.03 -20.10
C LEU A 288 -2.83 11.76 -21.38
N ASN A 289 -3.33 10.53 -21.54
CA ASN A 289 -4.09 10.08 -22.70
C ASN A 289 -5.37 9.36 -22.27
N ASP A 290 -6.42 9.47 -23.08
CA ASP A 290 -7.61 8.61 -23.02
C ASP A 290 -7.30 7.25 -23.66
N ASP A 291 -7.92 6.17 -23.16
CA ASP A 291 -7.70 4.82 -23.67
C ASP A 291 -8.73 4.38 -24.74
N GLY A 292 -9.61 5.28 -25.16
CA GLY A 292 -10.59 5.04 -26.20
C GLY A 292 -11.69 4.07 -25.78
N ARG A 293 -12.03 4.01 -24.48
CA ARG A 293 -13.11 3.15 -23.96
C ARG A 293 -14.40 3.89 -23.61
N GLY A 294 -14.50 5.16 -24.02
CA GLY A 294 -15.74 5.93 -24.01
C GLY A 294 -15.84 7.01 -22.92
N LEU A 295 -14.84 7.11 -22.03
CA LEU A 295 -14.76 8.22 -21.08
C LEU A 295 -14.34 9.52 -21.76
N ALA A 296 -13.49 9.43 -22.79
CA ALA A 296 -13.03 10.55 -23.62
C ALA A 296 -12.26 11.63 -22.83
N GLU A 297 -11.63 11.24 -21.73
CA GLU A 297 -10.77 12.10 -20.94
C GLU A 297 -9.59 11.31 -20.35
N PRO A 298 -8.40 11.92 -20.22
CA PRO A 298 -7.29 11.29 -19.52
C PRO A 298 -7.57 11.18 -18.02
N LEU A 299 -7.01 10.15 -17.38
CA LEU A 299 -7.05 10.02 -15.91
C LEU A 299 -6.02 10.99 -15.27
N ASP A 300 -6.34 12.28 -15.27
CA ASP A 300 -5.49 13.37 -14.73
C ASP A 300 -6.18 14.10 -13.57
N GLU A 301 -6.44 13.38 -12.48
CA GLU A 301 -7.15 13.96 -11.34
C GLU A 301 -6.34 15.05 -10.62
N LEU A 302 -6.98 16.20 -10.44
CA LEU A 302 -6.44 17.34 -9.73
C LEU A 302 -7.04 17.46 -8.33
N GLY A 303 -6.21 17.81 -7.36
CA GLY A 303 -6.64 18.22 -6.02
C GLY A 303 -7.21 19.65 -6.02
N ALA A 304 -7.68 20.07 -4.84
CA ALA A 304 -8.31 21.39 -4.64
C ALA A 304 -7.39 22.59 -4.96
N ASP A 305 -6.07 22.38 -5.00
CA ASP A 305 -5.07 23.39 -5.34
C ASP A 305 -4.71 23.41 -6.83
N GLY A 306 -5.43 22.63 -7.66
CA GLY A 306 -5.20 22.52 -9.10
C GLY A 306 -3.94 21.73 -9.49
N ARG A 307 -3.23 21.14 -8.52
CA ARG A 307 -2.12 20.21 -8.77
C ARG A 307 -2.65 18.77 -8.76
N GLY A 308 -1.84 17.80 -9.20
CA GLY A 308 -2.23 16.39 -9.15
C GLY A 308 -2.66 15.94 -7.74
N LEU A 309 -3.64 15.04 -7.66
CA LEU A 309 -4.19 14.57 -6.38
C LEU A 309 -3.10 13.99 -5.45
N VAL A 310 -3.26 14.24 -4.15
CA VAL A 310 -2.45 13.62 -3.08
C VAL A 310 -3.33 12.67 -2.30
N VAL A 311 -2.87 11.45 -2.10
CA VAL A 311 -3.65 10.45 -1.38
C VAL A 311 -2.80 9.68 -0.42
N ARG A 312 -3.48 9.23 0.62
CA ARG A 312 -2.96 8.42 1.69
C ARG A 312 -3.77 7.15 1.81
N GLY A 313 -3.09 6.06 2.10
CA GLY A 313 -3.72 4.80 2.45
C GLY A 313 -2.78 3.93 3.25
N ARG A 314 -3.28 2.75 3.60
CA ARG A 314 -2.57 1.80 4.46
C ARG A 314 -2.51 0.41 3.85
N HIS A 315 -1.39 -0.26 4.07
CA HIS A 315 -1.20 -1.69 3.85
C HIS A 315 -0.83 -2.34 5.18
N LEU A 316 -1.55 -3.39 5.59
CA LEU A 316 -1.11 -4.24 6.70
C LEU A 316 -0.34 -5.43 6.14
N VAL A 317 0.88 -5.62 6.61
CA VAL A 317 1.77 -6.69 6.18
C VAL A 317 1.85 -7.74 7.28
N LEU A 318 1.50 -8.98 6.93
CA LEU A 318 1.56 -10.13 7.82
C LEU A 318 2.58 -11.13 7.31
N LEU A 319 3.38 -11.66 8.24
CA LEU A 319 4.35 -12.72 7.97
C LEU A 319 4.08 -13.88 8.93
N ASP A 320 3.64 -15.01 8.37
CA ASP A 320 3.39 -16.24 9.12
C ASP A 320 3.83 -17.47 8.31
N THR A 321 3.87 -18.62 8.96
CA THR A 321 3.86 -19.94 8.33
C THR A 321 2.65 -20.11 7.42
N ALA A 322 2.83 -20.81 6.30
CA ALA A 322 1.79 -21.07 5.31
C ALA A 322 0.57 -21.82 5.88
N ALA A 323 0.75 -22.58 6.97
CA ALA A 323 -0.32 -23.31 7.64
C ALA A 323 -1.18 -22.44 8.56
N ALA A 324 -0.58 -21.46 9.24
CA ALA A 324 -1.27 -20.64 10.24
C ALA A 324 -1.73 -19.26 9.71
N ALA A 325 -1.19 -18.80 8.57
CA ALA A 325 -1.46 -17.46 8.05
C ALA A 325 -2.97 -17.12 7.90
N ALA A 326 -3.79 -18.13 7.60
CA ALA A 326 -5.24 -17.96 7.45
C ALA A 326 -5.94 -17.53 8.74
N GLU A 327 -5.44 -17.94 9.91
CA GLU A 327 -6.00 -17.60 11.22
C GLU A 327 -5.76 -16.13 11.56
N GLN A 328 -4.68 -15.53 11.03
CA GLN A 328 -4.38 -14.12 11.24
C GLN A 328 -5.06 -13.22 10.22
N HIS A 329 -4.88 -13.50 8.93
CA HIS A 329 -5.30 -12.55 7.90
C HIS A 329 -6.83 -12.46 7.77
N ARG A 330 -7.59 -13.51 8.13
CA ARG A 330 -9.06 -13.53 8.02
C ARG A 330 -9.75 -12.54 8.97
N PRO A 331 -9.53 -12.61 10.31
CA PRO A 331 -10.14 -11.65 11.23
C PRO A 331 -9.66 -10.22 10.98
N LEU A 332 -8.37 -10.00 10.74
CA LEU A 332 -7.84 -8.66 10.48
C LEU A 332 -8.44 -8.00 9.23
N ALA A 333 -8.63 -8.78 8.17
CA ALA A 333 -9.28 -8.26 6.96
C ALA A 333 -10.78 -7.96 7.15
N GLN A 334 -11.43 -8.53 8.16
CA GLN A 334 -12.80 -8.18 8.55
C GLN A 334 -12.80 -6.87 9.35
N GLU A 335 -11.87 -6.71 10.30
CA GLU A 335 -11.71 -5.47 11.08
C GLU A 335 -11.37 -4.26 10.19
N MET A 336 -10.59 -4.44 9.13
CA MET A 336 -10.30 -3.37 8.17
C MET A 336 -11.50 -2.96 7.31
N ALA A 337 -12.48 -3.84 7.14
CA ALA A 337 -13.65 -3.61 6.29
C ALA A 337 -14.82 -2.96 7.04
N THR A 338 -14.77 -2.94 8.38
CA THR A 338 -15.76 -2.33 9.27
C THR A 338 -15.32 -0.95 9.74
#